data_AF-A0A7D3XGV9-F1
#
_entry.id   AF-A0A7D3XGV9-F1
#
_cell.length_a   1.000
_cell.length_b   1.000
_cell.length_c   1.000
_cell.angle_alpha   90.00
_cell.angle_beta   90.00
_cell.angle_gamma   90.00
#
_symmetry.space_group_name_H-M   'P 1'
#
loop_
_entity.id
_entity.type
_entity.pdbx_description
1 polymer ?
#
loop_
_entity_poly.entity_id
_entity_poly.type
_entity_poly.pdbx_seq_one_letter_code
_entity_poly.pdbx_strand_id
1 'polypeptide(L)'
;MQDTRRGHLHVEGAETVVRRSRLEQNRFAVDADEGGKGKIFDTVMVESEVAVQVKGESDLALTRCQLRQGELGVGVNGNSRLLLDSCTLDHFGEDTLYIENSEVVIQDCHLSKGEENGVSLVGKSRLVGTKTKMEGFKREIVLSEDSEIQMDEE
;
A
#
# COMPACT_ATOMS: atom_id res chain seq x y z
N MET A 1 -27.73 -8.00 8.95
CA MET A 1 -26.75 -8.87 8.27
C MET A 1 -25.41 -8.22 8.51
N GLN A 2 -24.59 -8.76 9.43
CA GLN A 2 -23.29 -8.16 9.74
C GLN A 2 -22.41 -8.27 8.50
N ASP A 3 -21.82 -7.16 8.10
CA ASP A 3 -20.97 -7.04 6.94
C ASP A 3 -19.68 -7.83 7.18
N THR A 4 -19.52 -8.97 6.52
CA THR A 4 -18.32 -9.82 6.60
C THR A 4 -17.18 -9.31 5.72
N ARG A 5 -17.22 -8.07 5.23
CA ARG A 5 -16.20 -7.46 4.35
C ARG A 5 -15.00 -6.86 5.11
N ARG A 6 -14.71 -7.29 6.33
CA ARG A 6 -13.57 -6.78 7.10
C ARG A 6 -12.30 -7.53 6.72
N GLY A 7 -11.21 -6.79 6.50
CA GLY A 7 -9.89 -7.37 6.28
C GLY A 7 -9.44 -8.24 7.46
N HIS A 8 -8.39 -9.04 7.26
CA HIS A 8 -7.83 -9.87 8.34
C HIS A 8 -7.40 -9.00 9.53
N LEU A 9 -6.87 -7.82 9.25
CA LEU A 9 -6.66 -6.76 10.21
C LEU A 9 -7.49 -5.53 9.82
N HIS A 10 -8.49 -5.19 10.62
CA HIS A 10 -9.23 -3.94 10.50
C HIS A 10 -8.74 -2.95 11.55
N VAL A 11 -8.28 -1.77 11.11
CA VAL A 11 -7.78 -0.70 11.98
C VAL A 11 -8.76 0.46 11.91
N GLU A 12 -9.48 0.68 13.00
CA GLU A 12 -10.57 1.68 13.11
C GLU A 12 -10.36 2.49 14.39
N GLY A 13 -10.24 3.82 14.29
CA GLY A 13 -10.23 4.78 15.42
C GLY A 13 -9.15 4.63 16.52
N ALA A 14 -8.31 3.60 16.48
CA ALA A 14 -7.33 3.27 17.51
C ALA A 14 -5.94 3.01 16.91
N GLU A 15 -4.89 3.25 17.71
CA GLU A 15 -3.52 2.88 17.33
C GLU A 15 -3.34 1.36 17.44
N THR A 16 -3.11 0.71 16.30
CA THR A 16 -2.90 -0.73 16.20
C THR A 16 -1.44 -1.03 15.87
N VAL A 17 -0.89 -2.06 16.52
CA VAL A 17 0.47 -2.53 16.24
C VAL A 17 0.44 -4.01 15.90
N VAL A 18 0.88 -4.35 14.69
CA VAL A 18 1.05 -5.75 14.26
C VAL A 18 2.52 -6.01 13.98
N ARG A 19 3.01 -7.17 14.41
CA ARG A 19 4.43 -7.51 14.29
C ARG A 19 4.57 -9.00 14.00
N ARG A 20 5.56 -9.37 13.18
CA ARG A 20 6.02 -10.77 13.00
C ARG A 20 4.86 -11.72 12.73
N SER A 21 3.99 -11.33 11.81
CA SER A 21 2.75 -12.03 11.49
C SER A 21 2.74 -12.48 10.03
N ARG A 22 1.81 -13.39 9.70
CA ARG A 22 1.52 -13.80 8.33
C ARG A 22 0.02 -13.68 8.11
N LEU A 23 -0.38 -12.93 7.08
CA LEU A 23 -1.76 -12.70 6.67
C LEU A 23 -1.92 -13.28 5.27
N GLU A 24 -2.81 -14.25 5.08
CA GLU A 24 -2.92 -14.97 3.80
C GLU A 24 -4.37 -15.24 3.41
N GLN A 25 -4.65 -15.25 2.10
CA GLN A 25 -5.95 -15.63 1.52
C GLN A 25 -7.13 -14.73 1.98
N ASN A 26 -6.90 -13.42 1.95
CA ASN A 26 -7.88 -12.44 2.40
C ASN A 26 -8.39 -11.58 1.26
N ARG A 27 -9.59 -11.01 1.43
CA ARG A 27 -10.02 -9.90 0.58
C ARG A 27 -9.14 -8.67 0.81
N PHE A 28 -8.98 -8.27 2.07
CA PHE A 28 -8.02 -7.27 2.50
C PHE A 28 -7.11 -7.91 3.55
N ALA A 29 -5.81 -7.95 3.36
CA ALA A 29 -4.94 -8.41 4.46
C ALA A 29 -4.97 -7.37 5.60
N VAL A 30 -4.85 -6.09 5.24
CA VAL A 30 -5.00 -4.96 6.15
C VAL A 30 -5.98 -3.95 5.55
N ASP A 31 -6.93 -3.48 6.36
CA ASP A 31 -7.88 -2.43 6.00
C ASP A 31 -7.91 -1.38 7.13
N ALA A 32 -7.31 -0.22 6.88
CA ALA A 32 -7.36 0.93 7.76
C ALA A 32 -8.41 1.92 7.25
N ASP A 33 -9.40 2.24 8.09
CA ASP A 33 -10.52 3.11 7.77
C ASP A 33 -10.89 3.97 8.99
N GLU A 34 -11.76 4.97 8.79
CA GLU A 34 -12.35 5.80 9.85
C GLU A 34 -11.32 6.37 10.83
N GLY A 35 -10.27 6.99 10.30
CA GLY A 35 -9.17 7.59 11.07
C GLY A 35 -8.25 6.56 11.74
N GLY A 36 -8.25 5.32 11.26
CA GLY A 36 -7.42 4.25 11.75
C GLY A 36 -5.93 4.60 11.73
N LYS A 37 -5.22 4.25 12.81
CA LYS A 37 -3.78 4.48 12.92
C LYS A 37 -3.07 3.17 13.17
N GLY A 38 -2.04 2.86 12.41
CA GLY A 38 -1.37 1.57 12.60
C GLY A 38 0.09 1.54 12.24
N LYS A 39 0.80 0.61 12.89
CA LYS A 39 2.19 0.30 12.56
C LYS A 39 2.35 -1.22 12.43
N ILE A 40 2.82 -1.65 11.28
CA ILE A 40 2.97 -3.07 10.94
C ILE A 40 4.45 -3.33 10.66
N PHE A 41 5.02 -4.30 11.36
CA PHE A 41 6.44 -4.61 11.26
C PHE A 41 6.66 -6.08 10.94
N ASP A 42 7.68 -6.37 10.13
CA ASP A 42 8.21 -7.74 9.94
C ASP A 42 7.09 -8.74 9.58
N THR A 43 6.14 -8.32 8.74
CA THR A 43 4.90 -9.08 8.46
C THR A 43 4.83 -9.46 6.99
N VAL A 44 4.34 -10.68 6.71
CA VAL A 44 4.14 -11.19 5.35
C VAL A 44 2.65 -11.21 5.03
N MET A 45 2.28 -10.60 3.91
CA MET A 45 0.92 -10.57 3.37
C MET A 45 0.96 -11.27 2.02
N VAL A 46 0.22 -12.36 1.86
CA VAL A 46 0.26 -13.16 0.62
C VAL A 46 -1.13 -13.52 0.13
N GLU A 47 -1.29 -13.70 -1.19
CA GLU A 47 -2.52 -14.22 -1.80
C GLU A 47 -3.78 -13.48 -1.34
N SER A 48 -3.71 -12.14 -1.26
CA SER A 48 -4.86 -11.32 -0.87
C SER A 48 -5.34 -10.50 -2.07
N GLU A 49 -6.66 -10.36 -2.27
CA GLU A 49 -7.23 -9.53 -3.36
C GLU A 49 -6.62 -8.13 -3.31
N VAL A 50 -6.63 -7.52 -2.12
CA VAL A 50 -5.90 -6.30 -1.78
C VAL A 50 -4.99 -6.57 -0.59
N ALA A 51 -3.67 -6.36 -0.71
CA ALA A 51 -2.78 -6.60 0.44
C ALA A 51 -2.98 -5.53 1.53
N VAL A 52 -3.01 -4.24 1.16
CA VAL A 52 -3.27 -3.15 2.11
C VAL A 52 -4.21 -2.11 1.51
N GLN A 53 -5.25 -1.77 2.25
CA GLN A 53 -6.11 -0.64 1.98
C GLN A 53 -5.99 0.39 3.12
N VAL A 54 -5.75 1.65 2.76
CA VAL A 54 -5.77 2.79 3.68
C VAL A 54 -6.77 3.81 3.14
N LYS A 55 -7.79 4.14 3.92
CA LYS A 55 -8.87 5.06 3.54
C LYS A 55 -9.44 5.82 4.74
N GLY A 56 -10.31 6.79 4.49
CA GLY A 56 -11.06 7.48 5.55
C GLY A 56 -10.16 8.26 6.52
N GLU A 57 -9.24 9.09 6.01
CA GLU A 57 -8.32 9.91 6.81
C GLU A 57 -7.41 9.10 7.75
N SER A 58 -6.99 7.91 7.30
CA SER A 58 -6.18 6.98 8.09
C SER A 58 -4.67 7.18 7.91
N ASP A 59 -3.90 6.77 8.92
CA ASP A 59 -2.43 6.83 8.94
C ASP A 59 -1.84 5.44 9.18
N LEU A 60 -1.16 4.87 8.19
CA LEU A 60 -0.53 3.56 8.33
C LEU A 60 0.97 3.63 8.07
N ALA A 61 1.75 2.83 8.79
CA ALA A 61 3.16 2.60 8.52
C ALA A 61 3.45 1.11 8.43
N LEU A 62 4.10 0.68 7.35
CA LEU A 62 4.64 -0.67 7.17
C LEU A 62 6.16 -0.61 7.15
N THR A 63 6.80 -1.45 7.93
CA THR A 63 8.26 -1.51 8.02
C THR A 63 8.73 -2.96 7.91
N ARG A 64 9.64 -3.25 6.97
CA ARG A 64 10.17 -4.60 6.71
C ARG A 64 9.07 -5.63 6.43
N CYS A 65 8.06 -5.23 5.68
CA CYS A 65 6.96 -6.10 5.29
C CYS A 65 7.16 -6.66 3.87
N GLN A 66 6.55 -7.81 3.61
CA GLN A 66 6.53 -8.43 2.29
C GLN A 66 5.07 -8.60 1.87
N LEU A 67 4.66 -7.90 0.81
CA LEU A 67 3.33 -7.95 0.24
C LEU A 67 3.47 -8.62 -1.12
N ARG A 68 2.82 -9.76 -1.32
CA ARG A 68 3.02 -10.55 -2.54
C ARG A 68 1.72 -11.18 -3.02
N GLN A 69 1.53 -11.24 -4.34
CA GLN A 69 0.44 -12.00 -4.96
C GLN A 69 -0.96 -11.50 -4.57
N GLY A 70 -1.59 -10.80 -5.49
CA GLY A 70 -2.92 -10.23 -5.32
C GLY A 70 -3.39 -9.51 -6.57
N GLU A 71 -4.57 -8.93 -6.52
CA GLU A 71 -5.03 -8.03 -7.58
C GLU A 71 -4.36 -6.66 -7.39
N LEU A 72 -4.57 -6.03 -6.22
CA LEU A 72 -4.00 -4.73 -5.85
C LEU A 72 -2.99 -4.88 -4.71
N GLY A 73 -1.80 -4.29 -4.88
CA GLY A 73 -0.79 -4.29 -3.81
C GLY A 73 -1.21 -3.42 -2.64
N VAL A 74 -1.23 -2.12 -2.88
CA VAL A 74 -1.58 -1.12 -1.87
C VAL A 74 -2.49 -0.06 -2.49
N GLY A 75 -3.65 0.14 -1.88
CA GLY A 75 -4.55 1.25 -2.19
C GLY A 75 -4.55 2.29 -1.08
N VAL A 76 -4.31 3.56 -1.41
CA VAL A 76 -4.37 4.69 -0.47
C VAL A 76 -5.32 5.74 -1.02
N ASN A 77 -6.41 6.02 -0.30
CA ASN A 77 -7.37 7.04 -0.72
C ASN A 77 -7.99 7.83 0.43
N GLY A 78 -8.80 8.84 0.11
CA GLY A 78 -9.59 9.57 1.10
C GLY A 78 -8.77 10.39 2.09
N ASN A 79 -7.82 11.20 1.60
CA ASN A 79 -6.93 12.05 2.40
C ASN A 79 -6.10 11.26 3.43
N SER A 80 -5.72 10.04 3.08
CA SER A 80 -4.96 9.16 3.96
C SER A 80 -3.46 9.29 3.75
N ARG A 81 -2.69 8.75 4.69
CA ARG A 81 -1.23 8.72 4.62
C ARG A 81 -0.68 7.33 4.85
N LEU A 82 0.33 6.97 4.05
CA LEU A 82 1.05 5.72 4.18
C LEU A 82 2.56 5.92 4.16
N LEU A 83 3.25 5.24 5.07
CA LEU A 83 4.70 5.05 5.02
C LEU A 83 5.01 3.59 4.71
N LEU A 84 5.81 3.34 3.67
CA LEU A 84 6.44 2.05 3.40
C LEU A 84 7.95 2.20 3.60
N ASP A 85 8.50 1.40 4.52
CA ASP A 85 9.93 1.42 4.85
C ASP A 85 10.51 0.01 4.75
N SER A 86 11.54 -0.17 3.91
CA SER A 86 12.25 -1.45 3.78
C SER A 86 11.30 -2.59 3.35
N CYS A 87 10.30 -2.28 2.53
CA CYS A 87 9.25 -3.22 2.13
C CYS A 87 9.49 -3.80 0.73
N THR A 88 8.99 -5.01 0.50
CA THR A 88 8.92 -5.62 -0.84
C THR A 88 7.47 -5.81 -1.24
N LEU A 89 7.11 -5.28 -2.41
CA LEU A 89 5.80 -5.45 -3.02
C LEU A 89 5.98 -6.15 -4.37
N ASP A 90 5.42 -7.35 -4.56
CA ASP A 90 5.62 -8.09 -5.80
C ASP A 90 4.43 -8.93 -6.29
N HIS A 91 4.37 -9.14 -7.61
CA HIS A 91 3.36 -10.00 -8.29
C HIS A 91 1.90 -9.58 -8.08
N PHE A 92 1.56 -8.30 -8.31
CA PHE A 92 0.18 -7.81 -8.32
C PHE A 92 -0.38 -7.71 -9.74
N GLY A 93 -1.64 -8.12 -9.94
CA GLY A 93 -2.29 -8.15 -11.27
C GLY A 93 -2.69 -6.77 -11.80
N GLU A 94 -2.99 -5.83 -10.92
CA GLU A 94 -3.33 -4.45 -11.27
C GLU A 94 -2.17 -3.51 -10.87
N ASP A 95 -2.48 -2.45 -10.13
CA ASP A 95 -1.49 -1.54 -9.59
C ASP A 95 -0.79 -2.16 -8.39
N THR A 96 0.53 -2.00 -8.32
CA THR A 96 1.26 -2.36 -7.10
C THR A 96 1.05 -1.30 -6.01
N LEU A 97 0.96 -0.02 -6.40
CA LEU A 97 0.63 1.10 -5.52
C LEU A 97 -0.33 2.05 -6.23
N TYR A 98 -1.57 2.15 -5.73
CA TYR A 98 -2.58 3.10 -6.19
C TYR A 98 -2.81 4.18 -5.13
N ILE A 99 -2.67 5.44 -5.53
CA ILE A 99 -2.78 6.61 -4.64
C ILE A 99 -3.81 7.57 -5.22
N GLU A 100 -4.83 7.89 -4.44
CA GLU A 100 -5.90 8.81 -4.84
C GLU A 100 -6.19 9.85 -3.76
N ASN A 101 -6.00 11.14 -4.09
CA ASN A 101 -6.18 12.26 -3.17
C ASN A 101 -5.53 12.01 -1.80
N SER A 102 -4.30 11.47 -1.80
CA SER A 102 -3.61 10.97 -0.61
C SER A 102 -2.09 11.09 -0.74
N GLU A 103 -1.37 10.86 0.36
CA GLU A 103 0.09 10.96 0.40
C GLU A 103 0.75 9.64 0.78
N VAL A 104 1.79 9.27 0.04
CA VAL A 104 2.60 8.08 0.34
C VAL A 104 4.08 8.46 0.38
N VAL A 105 4.78 7.91 1.36
CA VAL A 105 6.23 7.92 1.45
C VAL A 105 6.73 6.49 1.31
N ILE A 106 7.66 6.26 0.39
CA ILE A 106 8.35 4.98 0.22
C ILE A 106 9.86 5.16 0.40
N GLN A 107 10.47 4.34 1.25
CA GLN A 107 11.91 4.38 1.49
C GLN A 107 12.49 2.98 1.54
N ASP A 108 13.66 2.78 0.92
CA ASP A 108 14.36 1.49 0.91
C ASP A 108 13.47 0.33 0.41
N CYS A 109 12.54 0.62 -0.52
CA CYS A 109 11.54 -0.34 -0.99
C CYS A 109 11.92 -1.00 -2.32
N HIS A 110 11.33 -2.16 -2.59
CA HIS A 110 11.40 -2.82 -3.89
C HIS A 110 10.00 -3.19 -4.36
N LEU A 111 9.55 -2.54 -5.43
CA LEU A 111 8.31 -2.84 -6.11
C LEU A 111 8.66 -3.61 -7.39
N SER A 112 8.10 -4.80 -7.62
CA SER A 112 8.43 -5.54 -8.84
C SER A 112 7.36 -6.47 -9.38
N LYS A 113 7.47 -6.80 -10.67
CA LYS A 113 6.70 -7.88 -11.33
C LYS A 113 5.18 -7.73 -11.25
N GLY A 114 4.67 -6.49 -11.29
CA GLY A 114 3.24 -6.25 -11.44
C GLY A 114 2.82 -6.40 -12.92
N GLU A 115 1.61 -6.90 -13.17
CA GLU A 115 1.14 -7.13 -14.54
C GLU A 115 0.73 -5.82 -15.25
N GLU A 116 0.26 -4.82 -14.51
CA GLU A 116 -0.08 -3.49 -15.03
C GLU A 116 0.88 -2.40 -14.54
N ASN A 117 0.51 -1.59 -13.55
CA ASN A 117 1.27 -0.41 -13.17
C ASN A 117 2.07 -0.62 -11.87
N GLY A 118 3.29 -0.07 -11.83
CA GLY A 118 4.05 -0.02 -10.58
C GLY A 118 3.38 0.94 -9.59
N VAL A 119 3.19 2.18 -10.03
CA VAL A 119 2.53 3.23 -9.24
C VAL A 119 1.53 4.01 -10.11
N SER A 120 0.33 4.22 -9.58
CA SER A 120 -0.67 5.13 -10.14
C SER A 120 -0.98 6.24 -9.14
N LEU A 121 -0.89 7.50 -9.58
CA LEU A 121 -1.31 8.67 -8.82
C LEU A 121 -2.49 9.36 -9.51
N VAL A 122 -3.58 9.52 -8.76
CA VAL A 122 -4.85 10.10 -9.24
C VAL A 122 -5.28 11.27 -8.36
N GLY A 123 -5.73 12.36 -8.98
CA GLY A 123 -6.15 13.58 -8.28
C GLY A 123 -4.98 14.22 -7.54
N LYS A 124 -5.29 14.85 -6.40
CA LYS A 124 -4.32 15.56 -5.54
C LYS A 124 -3.50 14.57 -4.71
N SER A 125 -2.74 13.74 -5.40
CA SER A 125 -1.92 12.69 -4.79
C SER A 125 -0.46 13.06 -4.79
N ARG A 126 0.25 12.63 -3.75
CA ARG A 126 1.69 12.84 -3.65
C ARG A 126 2.42 11.55 -3.30
N LEU A 127 3.47 11.24 -4.05
CA LEU A 127 4.43 10.19 -3.71
C LEU A 127 5.81 10.78 -3.50
N VAL A 128 6.43 10.47 -2.36
CA VAL A 128 7.85 10.75 -2.10
C VAL A 128 8.58 9.43 -1.95
N GLY A 129 9.58 9.19 -2.80
CA GLY A 129 10.38 7.97 -2.77
C GLY A 129 11.87 8.24 -2.60
N THR A 130 12.54 7.40 -1.80
CA THR A 130 14.00 7.41 -1.67
C THR A 130 14.52 5.97 -1.69
N LYS A 131 15.67 5.73 -2.34
CA LYS A 131 16.32 4.40 -2.41
C LYS A 131 15.33 3.28 -2.75
N THR A 132 14.47 3.53 -3.73
CA THR A 132 13.39 2.62 -4.06
C THR A 132 13.53 2.15 -5.49
N LYS A 133 13.57 0.83 -5.64
CA LYS A 133 13.68 0.18 -6.95
C LYS A 133 12.30 -0.24 -7.46
N MET A 134 12.04 0.05 -8.73
CA MET A 134 10.84 -0.39 -9.43
C MET A 134 11.25 -1.12 -10.71
N GLU A 135 10.73 -2.33 -10.96
CA GLU A 135 11.05 -3.07 -12.18
C GLU A 135 9.99 -4.10 -12.58
N GLY A 136 9.89 -4.38 -13.87
CA GLY A 136 9.02 -5.45 -14.38
C GLY A 136 7.53 -5.09 -14.35
N PHE A 137 7.20 -3.83 -14.63
CA PHE A 137 5.84 -3.33 -14.84
C PHE A 137 5.60 -3.03 -16.32
N LYS A 138 4.35 -3.09 -16.76
CA LYS A 138 3.96 -2.61 -18.08
C LYS A 138 4.08 -1.08 -18.17
N ARG A 139 3.75 -0.39 -17.08
CA ARG A 139 4.01 1.04 -16.87
C ARG A 139 4.56 1.22 -15.46
N GLU A 140 5.75 1.78 -15.33
CA GLU A 140 6.35 1.95 -14.00
C GLU A 140 5.58 2.98 -13.16
N ILE A 141 5.24 4.13 -13.77
CA ILE A 141 4.51 5.22 -13.11
C ILE A 141 3.42 5.76 -14.06
N VAL A 142 2.22 6.01 -13.53
CA VAL A 142 1.10 6.70 -14.18
C VAL A 142 0.68 7.90 -13.31
N LEU A 143 0.55 9.09 -13.91
CA LEU A 143 0.22 10.34 -13.21
C LEU A 143 -1.02 11.01 -13.84
N SER A 144 -1.87 11.60 -13.01
CA SER A 144 -2.92 12.54 -13.42
C SER A 144 -2.47 14.01 -13.26
N GLU A 145 -3.22 14.97 -13.82
CA GLU A 145 -2.81 16.40 -13.90
C GLU A 145 -2.49 17.06 -12.54
N ASP A 146 -3.09 16.59 -11.45
CA ASP A 146 -2.93 17.15 -10.09
C ASP A 146 -1.99 16.32 -9.19
N SER A 147 -1.29 15.35 -9.76
CA SER A 147 -0.45 14.41 -9.02
C SER A 147 1.02 14.82 -8.99
N GLU A 148 1.65 14.66 -7.83
CA GLU A 148 3.05 15.01 -7.59
C GLU A 148 3.87 13.77 -7.26
N ILE A 149 5.04 13.63 -7.88
CA ILE A 149 6.00 12.59 -7.55
C ILE A 149 7.39 13.19 -7.37
N GLN A 150 8.05 12.82 -6.27
CA GLN A 150 9.46 13.11 -6.02
C GLN A 150 10.16 11.77 -5.74
N MET A 151 11.12 11.40 -6.58
CA MET A 151 11.94 10.21 -6.40
C MET A 151 13.41 10.62 -6.38
N ASP A 152 14.12 10.32 -5.31
CA ASP A 152 15.58 10.48 -5.26
C ASP A 152 16.24 9.26 -5.94
N GLU A 153 17.24 9.51 -6.79
CA GLU A 153 18.04 8.46 -7.44
C GLU A 153 18.94 7.73 -6.43
N GLU A 154 19.14 6.41 -6.64
CA GLU A 154 20.08 5.55 -5.87
C GLU A 154 21.55 5.91 -6.08
#